data_AF-A0A418KUT0-F1
#
_entry.id   AF-A0A418KUT0-F1
#
_cell.length_a   1.000
_cell.length_b   1.000
_cell.length_c   1.000
_cell.angle_alpha   90.00
_cell.angle_beta   90.00
_cell.angle_gamma   90.00
#
_symmetry.space_group_name_H-M   'P 1'
#
loop_
_entity.id
_entity.type
_entity.pdbx_description
1 polymer ?
#
loop_
_entity_poly.entity_id
_entity_poly.type
_entity_poly.pdbx_seq_one_letter_code
_entity_poly.pdbx_strand_id
1 'polypeptide(L)'
;VVVALGLTPPVRAAVGEWLGIGAVAVRPGPSQPSASAPPEARTGLSLDAAAELTGLTPVVPAVLGAPDGVEASADHRVLSLTWGSGTGTIRLDQAADPLSPVYLKTAVPGATAVTLTVEGRDAWWFATPHDLVLLAPDGTERTESARVAGPTLVWVDDGVTFRLEGAGRDRAVEIAESALGTG
;
A
#
# COMPACT_ATOMS: atom_id res chain seq x y z
N VAL A 1 -32.79 -18.90 -39.41
CA VAL A 1 -32.44 -17.82 -38.45
C VAL A 1 -31.60 -18.46 -37.37
N VAL A 2 -30.30 -18.15 -37.31
CA VAL A 2 -29.40 -18.67 -36.27
C VAL A 2 -29.42 -17.68 -35.11
N VAL A 3 -29.86 -18.13 -33.94
CA VAL A 3 -29.77 -17.37 -32.68
C VAL A 3 -28.44 -17.76 -32.03
N ALA A 4 -27.48 -16.85 -32.02
CA ALA A 4 -26.26 -16.99 -31.24
C ALA A 4 -26.53 -16.41 -29.83
N LEU A 5 -26.64 -17.29 -28.83
CA LEU A 5 -26.56 -16.89 -27.42
C LEU A 5 -25.10 -16.58 -27.09
N GLY A 6 -24.75 -15.30 -27.13
CA GLY A 6 -23.52 -14.80 -26.50
C GLY A 6 -23.69 -14.82 -24.99
N LEU A 7 -23.15 -15.85 -24.33
CA LEU A 7 -22.93 -15.84 -22.88
C LEU A 7 -21.78 -14.86 -22.59
N THR A 8 -22.09 -13.58 -22.47
CA THR A 8 -21.17 -12.65 -21.79
C THR A 8 -21.16 -13.05 -20.32
N PRO A 9 -20.01 -13.40 -19.71
CA PRO A 9 -19.96 -13.63 -18.28
C PRO A 9 -20.46 -12.35 -17.58
N PRO A 10 -21.29 -12.46 -16.53
CA PRO A 10 -21.77 -11.29 -15.82
C PRO A 10 -20.63 -10.73 -14.98
N VAL A 11 -19.73 -9.96 -15.59
CA VAL A 11 -18.91 -8.98 -14.86
C VAL A 11 -19.81 -7.80 -14.54
N ARG A 12 -20.82 -8.05 -13.70
CA ARG A 12 -21.37 -7.00 -12.85
C ARG A 12 -20.73 -7.21 -11.48
N ALA A 13 -19.42 -6.94 -11.40
CA ALA A 13 -18.89 -6.42 -10.16
C ALA A 13 -19.80 -5.21 -9.84
N ALA A 14 -20.49 -5.24 -8.70
CA ALA A 14 -21.24 -4.09 -8.26
C ALA A 14 -20.32 -2.88 -8.38
N VAL A 15 -20.79 -1.82 -9.03
CA VAL A 15 -20.14 -0.50 -8.97
C VAL A 15 -20.39 0.01 -7.54
N GLY A 16 -19.78 -0.66 -6.56
CA GLY A 16 -19.66 -0.11 -5.22
C GLY A 16 -18.84 1.15 -5.35
N GLU A 17 -19.15 2.16 -4.55
CA GLU A 17 -18.31 3.34 -4.48
C GLU A 17 -16.93 2.91 -3.96
N TRP A 18 -15.90 3.20 -4.74
CA TRP A 18 -14.52 3.03 -4.33
C TRP A 18 -14.07 4.32 -3.67
N LEU A 19 -13.49 4.21 -2.48
CA LEU A 19 -12.82 5.33 -1.84
C LEU A 19 -11.32 5.20 -2.13
N GLY A 20 -10.60 6.32 -2.23
CA GLY A 20 -9.16 6.31 -2.42
C GLY A 20 -8.41 7.37 -1.64
N ILE A 21 -7.15 7.06 -1.35
CA ILE A 21 -6.14 7.98 -0.84
C ILE A 21 -4.85 7.72 -1.63
N GLY A 22 -4.42 8.71 -2.42
CA GLY A 22 -3.32 8.57 -3.37
C GLY A 22 -3.43 7.31 -4.24
N ALA A 23 -2.38 6.52 -4.29
CA ALA A 23 -2.28 5.27 -5.04
C ALA A 23 -3.04 4.07 -4.41
N VAL A 24 -3.91 4.28 -3.42
CA VAL A 24 -4.69 3.21 -2.77
C VAL A 24 -6.17 3.35 -3.09
N ALA A 25 -6.77 2.27 -3.59
CA ALA A 25 -8.21 2.08 -3.69
C ALA A 25 -8.73 1.13 -2.61
N VAL A 26 -9.91 1.44 -2.08
CA VAL A 26 -10.60 0.64 -1.08
C VAL A 26 -11.98 0.25 -1.60
N ARG A 27 -12.25 -1.05 -1.60
CA ARG A 27 -13.58 -1.61 -1.87
C ARG A 27 -14.18 -2.24 -0.61
N PRO A 28 -15.51 -2.26 -0.48
CA PRO A 28 -16.20 -3.00 0.56
C PRO A 28 -15.78 -4.47 0.60
N GLY A 29 -15.47 -4.97 1.79
CA GLY A 29 -15.19 -6.39 2.03
C GLY A 29 -15.00 -6.70 3.51
N PRO A 30 -15.05 -7.99 3.91
CA PRO A 30 -14.88 -8.39 5.30
C PRO A 30 -13.44 -8.14 5.78
N SER A 31 -13.27 -7.85 7.06
CA SER A 31 -11.95 -7.96 7.70
C SER A 31 -11.48 -9.40 7.72
N GLN A 32 -10.16 -9.57 7.72
CA GLN A 32 -9.52 -10.87 7.85
C GLN A 32 -9.16 -11.15 9.33
N PRO A 33 -9.13 -12.43 9.77
CA PRO A 33 -8.92 -12.77 11.17
C PRO A 33 -7.48 -12.54 11.64
N SER A 34 -6.49 -12.77 10.76
CA SER A 34 -5.07 -12.59 11.06
C SER A 34 -4.29 -12.25 9.79
N ALA A 35 -3.17 -11.55 9.97
CA ALA A 35 -2.19 -11.30 8.93
C ALA A 35 -0.87 -11.97 9.29
N SER A 36 -0.08 -12.34 8.28
CA SER A 36 1.34 -12.67 8.47
C SER A 36 2.14 -11.39 8.71
N ALA A 37 3.39 -11.55 9.15
CA ALA A 37 4.33 -10.45 9.20
C ALA A 37 4.47 -9.76 7.82
N PRO A 38 4.78 -8.45 7.79
CA PRO A 38 5.04 -7.77 6.52
C PRO A 38 6.16 -8.45 5.74
N PRO A 39 6.05 -8.56 4.41
CA PRO A 39 7.11 -9.15 3.60
C PRO A 39 8.36 -8.27 3.67
N GLU A 40 9.48 -8.86 4.06
CA GLU A 40 10.79 -8.22 4.01
C GLU A 40 11.14 -7.87 2.56
N ALA A 41 11.64 -6.65 2.33
CA ALA A 41 12.20 -6.30 1.03
C ALA A 41 13.49 -7.11 0.85
N ARG A 42 13.58 -7.88 -0.23
CA ARG A 42 14.74 -8.74 -0.46
C ARG A 42 15.99 -7.86 -0.53
N THR A 43 16.91 -8.07 0.40
CA THR A 43 18.21 -7.38 0.47
C THR A 43 18.86 -7.39 -0.91
N GLY A 44 19.07 -6.23 -1.53
CA GLY A 44 19.65 -6.23 -2.88
C GLY A 44 19.88 -4.87 -3.53
N LEU A 45 18.97 -3.90 -3.35
CA LEU A 45 19.15 -2.57 -3.95
C LEU A 45 19.78 -1.59 -2.95
N SER A 46 20.54 -0.63 -3.47
CA SER A 46 20.80 0.62 -2.75
C SER A 46 19.61 1.57 -2.93
N LEU A 47 19.50 2.59 -2.08
CA LEU A 47 18.51 3.66 -2.26
C LEU A 47 18.66 4.33 -3.62
N ASP A 48 19.89 4.66 -4.04
CA ASP A 48 20.16 5.28 -5.34
C ASP A 48 19.72 4.40 -6.51
N ALA A 49 20.04 3.10 -6.49
CA ALA A 49 19.62 2.18 -7.54
C ALA A 49 18.09 2.06 -7.61
N ALA A 50 17.44 2.06 -6.45
CA ALA A 50 15.99 2.02 -6.39
C ALA A 50 15.34 3.34 -6.86
N ALA A 51 16.00 4.48 -6.59
CA ALA A 51 15.60 5.79 -7.10
C ALA A 51 15.67 5.83 -8.63
N GLU A 52 16.77 5.35 -9.21
CA GLU A 52 16.94 5.28 -10.66
C GLU A 52 15.89 4.38 -11.34
N LEU A 53 15.57 3.24 -10.74
CA LEU A 53 14.59 2.30 -11.30
C LEU A 53 13.15 2.86 -11.26
N THR A 54 12.78 3.48 -10.15
CA THR A 54 11.40 3.91 -9.88
C THR A 54 11.11 5.35 -10.26
N GLY A 55 12.14 6.18 -10.41
CA GLY A 55 12.03 7.63 -10.58
C GLY A 55 11.58 8.37 -9.32
N LEU A 56 11.48 7.69 -8.17
CA LEU A 56 11.16 8.29 -6.88
C LEU A 56 12.43 8.74 -6.17
N THR A 57 12.37 9.82 -5.41
CA THR A 57 13.35 10.11 -4.35
C THR A 57 12.97 9.27 -3.12
N PRO A 58 13.79 8.29 -2.70
CA PRO A 58 13.47 7.45 -1.55
C PRO A 58 13.40 8.25 -0.25
N VAL A 59 12.24 8.26 0.38
CA VAL A 59 12.07 8.84 1.72
C VAL A 59 12.36 7.77 2.78
N VAL A 60 13.29 8.09 3.69
CA VAL A 60 13.66 7.22 4.82
C VAL A 60 13.19 7.91 6.10
N PRO A 61 12.22 7.35 6.85
CA PRO A 61 11.78 7.92 8.11
C PRO A 61 12.94 8.05 9.11
N ALA A 62 13.21 9.26 9.60
CA ALA A 62 14.40 9.53 10.41
C ALA A 62 14.45 8.68 11.70
N VAL A 63 13.29 8.39 12.32
CA VAL A 63 13.19 7.58 13.55
C VAL A 63 13.46 6.09 13.35
N LEU A 64 13.54 5.61 12.10
CA LEU A 64 13.89 4.24 11.76
C LEU A 64 15.35 4.08 11.34
N GLY A 65 15.98 5.16 10.88
CA GLY A 65 17.35 5.13 10.35
C GLY A 65 17.45 4.34 9.04
N ALA A 66 18.67 3.91 8.70
CA ALA A 66 18.92 3.18 7.45
C ALA A 66 18.11 1.87 7.38
N PRO A 67 17.48 1.56 6.22
CA PRO A 67 16.71 0.32 6.07
C PRO A 67 17.61 -0.91 5.96
N ASP A 68 17.09 -2.04 6.44
CA ASP A 68 17.72 -3.36 6.30
C ASP A 68 17.52 -3.93 4.89
N GLY A 69 16.43 -3.54 4.22
CA GLY A 69 16.08 -4.00 2.88
C GLY A 69 15.52 -2.89 2.01
N VAL A 70 15.88 -2.90 0.72
CA VAL A 70 15.38 -2.01 -0.32
C VAL A 70 15.04 -2.85 -1.55
N GLU A 71 13.81 -2.69 -2.04
CA GLU A 71 13.29 -3.39 -3.22
C GLU A 71 12.46 -2.43 -4.09
N ALA A 72 12.47 -2.66 -5.41
CA ALA A 72 11.51 -2.09 -6.33
C ALA A 72 10.59 -3.20 -6.85
N SER A 73 9.30 -2.93 -7.03
CA SER A 73 8.38 -3.87 -7.69
C SER A 73 8.86 -4.17 -9.12
N ALA A 74 8.45 -5.31 -9.68
CA ALA A 74 8.88 -5.73 -11.02
C ALA A 74 8.51 -4.74 -12.15
N ASP A 75 7.50 -3.91 -11.94
CA ASP A 75 7.09 -2.83 -12.84
C ASP A 75 7.63 -1.44 -12.43
N HIS A 76 8.49 -1.41 -11.42
CA HIS A 76 9.15 -0.23 -10.84
C HIS A 76 8.20 0.88 -10.34
N ARG A 77 6.93 0.55 -10.06
CA ARG A 77 5.92 1.51 -9.57
C ARG A 77 5.91 1.66 -8.05
N VAL A 78 6.49 0.69 -7.34
CA VAL A 78 6.54 0.67 -5.88
C VAL A 78 7.99 0.53 -5.43
N LEU A 79 8.45 1.50 -4.65
CA LEU A 79 9.68 1.41 -3.86
C LEU A 79 9.31 0.87 -2.47
N SER A 80 10.04 -0.12 -1.97
CA SER A 80 9.78 -0.74 -0.66
C SER A 80 11.02 -0.70 0.21
N LEU A 81 10.88 -0.19 1.43
CA LEU A 81 11.90 -0.18 2.47
C LEU A 81 11.45 -1.04 3.64
N THR A 82 12.35 -1.84 4.22
CA THR A 82 12.04 -2.65 5.40
C THR A 82 13.09 -2.53 6.50
N TRP A 83 12.63 -2.66 7.75
CA TRP A 83 13.44 -2.69 8.97
C TRP A 83 13.00 -3.87 9.84
N GLY A 84 13.94 -4.46 10.56
CA GLY A 84 13.70 -5.65 11.38
C GLY A 84 13.50 -6.91 10.54
N SER A 85 13.10 -7.99 11.21
CA SER A 85 12.82 -9.28 10.58
C SER A 85 11.72 -10.06 11.30
N GLY A 86 11.14 -11.02 10.59
CA GLY A 86 10.06 -11.86 11.11
C GLY A 86 8.87 -11.04 11.61
N THR A 87 8.37 -11.32 12.81
CA THR A 87 7.20 -10.59 13.37
C THR A 87 7.48 -9.14 13.75
N GLY A 88 8.75 -8.73 13.78
CA GLY A 88 9.17 -7.35 14.04
C GLY A 88 9.37 -6.51 12.79
N THR A 89 9.11 -7.06 11.59
CA THR A 89 9.32 -6.34 10.33
C THR A 89 8.39 -5.13 10.22
N ILE A 90 8.99 -3.96 9.98
CA ILE A 90 8.31 -2.75 9.52
C ILE A 90 8.54 -2.64 8.02
N ARG A 91 7.48 -2.36 7.26
CA ARG A 91 7.54 -2.18 5.80
C ARG A 91 6.92 -0.85 5.40
N LEU A 92 7.68 -0.03 4.69
CA LEU A 92 7.20 1.19 4.06
C LEU A 92 7.24 1.03 2.54
N ASP A 93 6.08 1.08 1.91
CA ASP A 93 5.97 1.22 0.46
C ASP A 93 5.77 2.69 0.07
N GLN A 94 6.37 3.10 -1.05
CA GLN A 94 6.26 4.43 -1.65
C GLN A 94 5.89 4.30 -3.13
N ALA A 95 4.92 5.09 -3.57
CA ALA A 95 4.46 5.10 -4.96
C ALA A 95 4.07 6.53 -5.36
N ALA A 96 4.43 6.95 -6.58
CA ALA A 96 4.04 8.27 -7.08
C ALA A 96 2.51 8.41 -7.19
N ASP A 97 2.03 9.64 -7.02
CA ASP A 97 0.67 10.10 -7.24
C ASP A 97 0.71 11.21 -8.32
N PRO A 98 -0.21 11.27 -9.30
CA PRO A 98 -1.27 10.32 -9.60
C PRO A 98 -0.77 9.14 -10.43
N LEU A 99 -0.73 7.98 -9.79
CA LEU A 99 -0.76 6.71 -10.49
C LEU A 99 -2.18 6.15 -10.41
N SER A 100 -2.66 5.50 -11.48
CA SER A 100 -3.82 4.60 -11.37
C SER A 100 -3.63 3.72 -10.14
N PRO A 101 -4.67 3.46 -9.32
CA PRO A 101 -4.50 2.83 -8.02
C PRO A 101 -3.55 1.63 -8.12
N VAL A 102 -2.54 1.62 -7.27
CA VAL A 102 -1.51 0.58 -7.23
C VAL A 102 -1.93 -0.51 -6.26
N TYR A 103 -2.68 -0.16 -5.22
CA TYR A 103 -3.18 -1.09 -4.23
C TYR A 103 -4.70 -1.14 -4.26
N LEU A 104 -5.24 -2.34 -4.13
CA LEU A 104 -6.64 -2.55 -3.80
C LEU A 104 -6.75 -3.22 -2.43
N LYS A 105 -7.58 -2.63 -1.57
CA LYS A 105 -7.87 -3.12 -0.22
C LYS A 105 -9.32 -3.50 -0.06
N THR A 106 -9.59 -4.56 0.70
CA THR A 106 -10.93 -4.88 1.19
C THR A 106 -11.12 -4.36 2.60
N ALA A 107 -12.04 -3.43 2.78
CA ALA A 107 -12.36 -2.87 4.09
C ALA A 107 -13.82 -2.44 4.12
N VAL A 108 -14.42 -2.36 5.31
CA VAL A 108 -15.72 -1.69 5.47
C VAL A 108 -15.43 -0.24 5.85
N PRO A 109 -15.64 0.74 4.95
CA PRO A 109 -15.36 2.14 5.24
C PRO A 109 -16.07 2.62 6.51
N GLY A 110 -15.37 3.35 7.37
CA GLY A 110 -15.88 3.86 8.64
C GLY A 110 -15.92 2.84 9.80
N ALA A 111 -15.86 1.53 9.51
CA ALA A 111 -15.79 0.49 10.54
C ALA A 111 -14.36 -0.04 10.76
N THR A 112 -13.57 -0.15 9.68
CA THR A 112 -12.23 -0.77 9.73
C THR A 112 -11.11 0.17 9.29
N ALA A 113 -11.46 1.25 8.61
CA ALA A 113 -10.58 2.36 8.25
C ALA A 113 -11.07 3.65 8.88
N VAL A 114 -10.17 4.40 9.53
CA VAL A 114 -10.45 5.72 10.10
C VAL A 114 -9.54 6.76 9.48
N THR A 115 -10.08 7.93 9.19
CA THR A 115 -9.31 9.09 8.72
C THR A 115 -8.67 9.80 9.91
N LEU A 116 -7.41 10.20 9.76
CA LEU A 116 -6.67 11.02 10.72
C LEU A 116 -5.75 11.97 9.96
N THR A 117 -5.12 12.90 10.69
CA THR A 117 -4.12 13.81 10.14
C THR A 117 -2.75 13.51 10.72
N VAL A 118 -1.71 13.47 9.89
CA VAL A 118 -0.30 13.41 10.29
C VAL A 118 0.32 14.75 9.95
N GLU A 119 0.59 15.59 10.96
CA GLU A 119 1.10 16.97 10.76
C GLU A 119 0.34 17.75 9.66
N GLY A 120 -1.00 17.64 9.64
CA GLY A 120 -1.86 18.33 8.66
C GLY A 120 -1.98 17.65 7.28
N ARG A 121 -1.42 16.45 7.09
CA ARG A 121 -1.59 15.63 5.88
C ARG A 121 -2.69 14.60 6.13
N ASP A 122 -3.55 14.42 5.14
CA ASP A 122 -4.61 13.40 5.21
C ASP A 122 -3.98 12.00 5.25
N ALA A 123 -4.46 11.18 6.19
CA ALA A 123 -3.99 9.82 6.37
C ALA A 123 -5.12 8.88 6.77
N TRP A 124 -5.03 7.63 6.35
CA TRP A 124 -5.99 6.58 6.65
C TRP A 124 -5.32 5.48 7.45
N TRP A 125 -5.92 5.16 8.59
CA TRP A 125 -5.51 4.05 9.44
C TRP A 125 -6.46 2.86 9.26
N PHE A 126 -5.92 1.75 8.77
CA PHE A 126 -6.61 0.47 8.65
C PHE A 126 -6.24 -0.40 9.85
N ALA A 127 -7.15 -0.54 10.81
CA ALA A 127 -6.84 -1.16 12.10
C ALA A 127 -6.86 -2.70 12.06
N THR A 128 -7.65 -3.28 11.16
CA THR A 128 -7.84 -4.73 11.08
C THR A 128 -7.10 -5.32 9.89
N PRO A 129 -6.71 -6.61 9.96
CA PRO A 129 -6.22 -7.32 8.79
C PRO A 129 -7.21 -7.22 7.61
N HIS A 130 -6.68 -7.03 6.42
CA HIS A 130 -7.46 -6.82 5.19
C HIS A 130 -6.77 -7.45 4.00
N ASP A 131 -7.54 -7.83 2.98
CA ASP A 131 -6.93 -8.30 1.74
C ASP A 131 -6.28 -7.12 1.05
N LEU A 132 -5.11 -7.40 0.49
CA LEU A 132 -4.32 -6.47 -0.27
C LEU A 132 -3.87 -7.16 -1.54
N VAL A 133 -4.09 -6.47 -2.66
CA VAL A 133 -3.58 -6.90 -3.96
C VAL A 133 -2.99 -5.69 -4.67
N LEU A 134 -1.89 -5.91 -5.40
CA LEU A 134 -1.36 -4.93 -6.34
C LEU A 134 -2.19 -4.94 -7.61
N LEU A 135 -2.42 -3.77 -8.18
CA LEU A 135 -3.06 -3.62 -9.47
C LEU A 135 -2.03 -3.41 -10.58
N ALA A 136 -2.29 -4.02 -11.72
CA ALA A 136 -1.59 -3.73 -12.96
C ALA A 136 -1.97 -2.33 -13.49
N PRO A 137 -1.21 -1.75 -14.45
CA PRO A 137 -1.51 -0.43 -15.00
C PRO A 137 -2.91 -0.29 -15.60
N ASP A 138 -3.49 -1.39 -16.08
CA ASP A 138 -4.85 -1.46 -16.62
C ASP A 138 -5.94 -1.62 -15.52
N GLY A 139 -5.54 -1.61 -14.25
CA GLY A 139 -6.43 -1.76 -13.08
C GLY A 139 -6.78 -3.21 -12.74
N THR A 140 -6.24 -4.20 -13.45
CA THR A 140 -6.49 -5.62 -13.14
C THR A 140 -5.73 -6.07 -11.90
N GLU A 141 -6.34 -6.95 -11.10
CA GLU A 141 -5.71 -7.51 -9.90
C GLU A 141 -4.58 -8.48 -10.27
N ARG A 142 -3.41 -8.30 -9.67
CA ARG A 142 -2.28 -9.25 -9.77
C ARG A 142 -2.39 -10.29 -8.67
N THR A 143 -3.03 -11.42 -8.95
CA THR A 143 -3.33 -12.47 -7.98
C THR A 143 -2.09 -12.99 -7.23
N GLU A 144 -0.91 -12.99 -7.87
CA GLU A 144 0.36 -13.40 -7.24
C GLU A 144 0.83 -12.46 -6.12
N SER A 145 0.32 -11.23 -6.09
CA SER A 145 0.61 -10.25 -5.03
C SER A 145 -0.42 -10.28 -3.89
N ALA A 146 -1.50 -11.05 -4.05
CA ALA A 146 -2.59 -11.10 -3.10
C ALA A 146 -2.12 -11.65 -1.76
N ARG A 147 -2.35 -10.88 -0.69
CA ARG A 147 -2.05 -11.29 0.69
C ARG A 147 -2.98 -10.61 1.68
N VAL A 148 -3.00 -11.11 2.90
CA VAL A 148 -3.62 -10.41 4.02
C VAL A 148 -2.58 -9.48 4.66
N ALA A 149 -2.81 -8.18 4.56
CA ALA A 149 -2.01 -7.15 5.22
C ALA A 149 -2.52 -6.93 6.64
N GLY A 150 -1.60 -6.65 7.58
CA GLY A 150 -1.94 -6.30 8.95
C GLY A 150 -2.42 -4.84 9.10
N PRO A 151 -2.42 -4.31 10.34
CA PRO A 151 -2.64 -2.89 10.56
C PRO A 151 -1.73 -2.03 9.67
N THR A 152 -2.31 -1.05 8.99
CA THR A 152 -1.61 -0.26 7.98
C THR A 152 -1.98 1.21 8.07
N LEU A 153 -0.98 2.09 8.06
CA LEU A 153 -1.17 3.53 7.84
C LEU A 153 -0.92 3.85 6.36
N VAL A 154 -1.76 4.71 5.78
CA VAL A 154 -1.56 5.26 4.43
C VAL A 154 -1.65 6.78 4.50
N TRP A 155 -0.70 7.50 3.91
CA TRP A 155 -0.76 8.96 3.79
C TRP A 155 -0.16 9.42 2.47
N VAL A 156 -0.38 10.68 2.12
CA VAL A 156 0.21 11.32 0.94
C VAL A 156 1.02 12.54 1.38
N ASP A 157 2.23 12.68 0.86
CA ASP A 157 3.08 13.87 1.03
C ASP A 157 3.83 14.10 -0.29
N ASP A 158 3.88 15.35 -0.76
CA ASP A 158 4.54 15.78 -2.01
C ASP A 158 4.32 14.86 -3.23
N GLY A 159 3.08 14.42 -3.43
CA GLY A 159 2.72 13.56 -4.57
C GLY A 159 3.27 12.15 -4.48
N VAL A 160 3.63 11.69 -3.28
CA VAL A 160 4.01 10.30 -2.99
C VAL A 160 3.00 9.71 -2.01
N THR A 161 2.46 8.56 -2.36
CA THR A 161 1.64 7.74 -1.46
C THR A 161 2.55 6.83 -0.67
N PHE A 162 2.40 6.88 0.65
CA PHE A 162 3.13 6.04 1.59
C PHE A 162 2.19 5.02 2.22
N ARG A 163 2.67 3.79 2.37
CA ARG A 163 1.94 2.71 3.03
C ARG A 163 2.84 1.99 4.01
N LEU A 164 2.53 2.09 5.30
CA LEU A 164 3.33 1.56 6.40
C LEU A 164 2.64 0.38 7.10
N GLU A 165 3.31 -0.76 7.16
CA GLU A 165 2.91 -1.97 7.90
C GLU A 165 3.87 -2.28 9.04
N GLY A 166 3.42 -3.10 10.00
CA GLY A 166 4.28 -3.66 11.05
C GLY A 166 4.38 -2.81 12.32
N ALA A 167 3.64 -1.72 12.40
CA ALA A 167 3.57 -0.86 13.58
C ALA A 167 2.13 -0.71 14.07
N GLY A 168 1.95 -0.57 15.39
CA GLY A 168 0.69 -0.11 15.98
C GLY A 168 0.43 1.36 15.64
N ARG A 169 -0.81 1.83 15.79
CA ARG A 169 -1.25 3.16 15.33
C ARG A 169 -0.33 4.30 15.73
N ASP A 170 -0.02 4.44 17.02
CA ASP A 170 0.74 5.58 17.53
C ASP A 170 2.18 5.57 16.99
N ARG A 171 2.83 4.40 16.97
CA ARG A 171 4.15 4.23 16.36
C ARG A 171 4.13 4.47 14.85
N ALA A 172 3.06 4.07 14.17
CA ALA A 172 2.90 4.30 12.74
C ALA A 172 2.80 5.81 12.42
N VAL A 173 2.06 6.56 13.25
CA VAL A 173 1.98 8.02 13.15
C VAL A 173 3.34 8.66 13.39
N GLU A 174 4.05 8.30 14.46
CA GLU A 174 5.40 8.82 14.75
C GLU A 174 6.39 8.58 13.59
N ILE A 175 6.35 7.38 12.99
CA ILE A 175 7.16 7.06 11.81
C ILE A 175 6.78 7.97 10.63
N ALA A 176 5.49 8.14 10.36
CA ALA A 176 5.00 8.98 9.27
C ALA A 176 5.42 10.44 9.46
N GLU A 177 5.28 11.00 10.67
CA GLU A 177 5.71 12.37 11.00
C GLU A 177 7.20 12.59 10.69
N SER A 178 8.04 11.60 10.99
CA SER A 178 9.48 11.65 10.73
C SER A 178 9.90 11.49 9.26
N ALA A 179 8.94 11.21 8.38
CA ALA A 179 9.14 11.03 6.94
C ALA A 179 8.70 12.27 6.14
N LEU A 180 7.95 13.19 6.75
CA LEU A 180 7.40 14.34 6.04
C LEU A 180 8.46 15.36 5.65
N GLY A 181 8.34 15.93 4.45
CA GLY A 181 9.24 16.99 3.96
C GLY A 181 10.71 16.57 3.82
N THR A 182 10.97 15.25 3.70
CA THR A 182 12.31 14.69 3.50
C THR A 182 12.55 14.21 2.06
N GLY A 183 11.59 14.44 1.16
CA GLY A 183 11.62 14.10 -0.26
C GLY A 183 12.07 15.23 -1.17
#